data_AF-A0A6A8QAN3-F1
#
_entry.id   AF-A0A6A8QAN3-F1
#
_cell.length_a   1.000
_cell.length_b   1.000
_cell.length_c   1.000
_cell.angle_alpha   90.00
_cell.angle_beta   90.00
_cell.angle_gamma   90.00
#
_symmetry.space_group_name_H-M   'P 1'
#
loop_
_entity.id
_entity.type
_entity.pdbx_description
1 polymer ?
#
loop_
_entity_poly.entity_id
_entity_poly.type
_entity_poly.pdbx_seq_one_letter_code
_entity_poly.pdbx_strand_id
1 'polypeptide(L)'
;MCDRHHCNFGETIISASFMIPFPLYAFTGHGYSPKSWGHHKMPDVGMGALGRVIFLTMAICLAGCTSSVETSALQAALQSGRFVAVGDQVPEYRIGPGDELAVVLPYNPELNYDGPVGPDGRFTMPVVGTVQVAGRTVPEAEAGINKALSDRRVVAAAQSSVSIRRYSQVVYVTGEVKLPGAISLKGPMDPLQAIAVAGGLLDTARSEQVVVIRRGA
;
A
#
# COMPACT_ATOMS: atom_id res chain seq x y z
N MET A 1 3.35 -50.85 -19.22
CA MET A 1 4.76 -51.13 -18.86
C MET A 1 5.16 -50.17 -17.73
N CYS A 2 5.28 -50.75 -16.52
CA CYS A 2 5.88 -50.31 -15.24
C CYS A 2 5.45 -48.95 -14.64
N ASP A 3 4.65 -48.91 -13.55
CA ASP A 3 4.83 -49.33 -12.13
C ASP A 3 5.43 -48.18 -11.28
N ARG A 4 4.70 -47.58 -10.33
CA ARG A 4 4.26 -48.11 -9.01
C ARG A 4 5.47 -48.61 -8.20
N HIS A 5 5.94 -47.79 -7.25
CA HIS A 5 6.23 -48.16 -5.85
C HIS A 5 7.11 -47.10 -5.16
N HIS A 6 6.62 -46.64 -3.99
CA HIS A 6 7.35 -46.20 -2.80
C HIS A 6 8.24 -44.94 -2.84
N CYS A 7 7.75 -43.87 -2.20
CA CYS A 7 8.48 -43.23 -1.10
C CYS A 7 7.51 -42.91 0.03
N ASN A 8 7.67 -43.66 1.13
CA ASN A 8 7.03 -43.54 2.42
C ASN A 8 7.92 -42.67 3.30
N PHE A 9 7.41 -41.62 3.95
CA PHE A 9 8.07 -41.06 5.13
C PHE A 9 7.06 -40.35 6.04
N GLY A 10 6.83 -40.98 7.20
CA GLY A 10 6.82 -40.29 8.47
C GLY A 10 5.51 -39.66 8.90
N GLU A 11 4.64 -40.48 9.50
CA GLU A 11 3.68 -40.04 10.51
C GLU A 11 4.38 -39.19 11.58
N THR A 12 3.81 -38.04 11.94
CA THR A 12 3.85 -37.55 13.33
C THR A 12 2.58 -36.78 13.61
N ILE A 13 1.67 -37.47 14.30
CA ILE A 13 0.46 -36.96 14.92
C ILE A 13 0.89 -36.13 16.13
N ILE A 14 0.55 -34.84 16.18
CA ILE A 14 0.41 -34.12 17.45
C ILE A 14 -0.92 -33.39 17.44
N SER A 15 -1.90 -34.07 18.03
CA SER A 15 -3.12 -33.50 18.56
C SER A 15 -2.78 -32.46 19.63
N ALA A 16 -3.30 -31.25 19.48
CA ALA A 16 -3.40 -30.30 20.58
C ALA A 16 -4.70 -29.49 20.44
N SER A 17 -5.79 -30.10 20.89
CA SER A 17 -6.98 -29.38 21.35
C SER A 17 -6.58 -28.42 22.46
N PHE A 18 -6.68 -27.11 22.24
CA PHE A 18 -6.84 -26.16 23.35
C PHE A 18 -7.92 -25.15 23.01
N MET A 19 -9.13 -25.56 23.38
CA MET A 19 -10.29 -24.72 23.58
C MET A 19 -10.09 -23.96 24.90
N ILE A 20 -9.95 -22.64 24.86
CA ILE A 20 -10.18 -21.78 26.03
C ILE A 20 -10.97 -20.53 25.59
N PRO A 21 -12.03 -20.18 26.34
CA PRO A 21 -12.99 -19.14 25.97
C PRO A 21 -12.52 -17.73 26.33
N PHE A 22 -12.90 -16.76 25.49
CA PHE A 22 -12.90 -15.33 25.83
C PHE A 22 -14.14 -14.99 26.65
N PRO A 23 -14.02 -14.39 27.86
CA PRO A 23 -15.08 -13.55 28.39
C PRO A 23 -14.82 -12.09 28.04
N LEU A 24 -15.82 -11.49 27.39
CA LEU A 24 -16.02 -10.04 27.36
C LEU A 24 -16.01 -9.50 28.81
N TYR A 25 -15.23 -8.46 29.08
CA TYR A 25 -15.54 -7.57 30.18
C TYR A 25 -15.41 -6.10 29.80
N ALA A 26 -16.50 -5.40 30.10
CA ALA A 26 -16.78 -4.02 29.79
C ALA A 26 -15.83 -3.06 30.52
N PHE A 27 -15.43 -2.02 29.80
CA PHE A 27 -14.65 -0.91 30.28
C PHE A 27 -15.59 0.14 30.89
N THR A 28 -15.68 0.22 32.21
CA THR A 28 -16.25 1.38 32.92
C THR A 28 -15.23 1.88 33.91
N GLY A 29 -14.81 3.13 33.70
CA GLY A 29 -13.65 3.73 34.35
C GLY A 29 -13.84 4.05 35.83
N HIS A 30 -12.74 4.40 36.48
CA HIS A 30 -12.68 5.22 37.69
C HIS A 30 -11.38 6.03 37.68
N GLY A 31 -11.51 7.35 37.83
CA GLY A 31 -10.41 8.29 37.88
C GLY A 31 -9.58 8.12 39.15
N TYR A 32 -8.26 8.12 39.00
CA TYR A 32 -7.31 8.17 40.11
C TYR A 32 -6.72 9.58 40.24
N SER A 33 -7.04 10.23 41.36
CA SER A 33 -6.47 11.47 41.83
C SER A 33 -5.06 11.26 42.40
N PRO A 34 -4.04 12.06 42.04
CA PRO A 34 -2.70 11.91 42.56
C PRO A 34 -2.59 12.54 43.95
N LYS A 35 -2.38 11.71 44.98
CA LYS A 35 -2.11 12.15 46.36
C LYS A 35 -0.62 12.50 46.47
N SER A 36 -0.34 13.74 46.86
CA SER A 36 1.00 14.30 47.09
C SER A 36 1.74 13.53 48.19
N TRP A 37 2.91 12.98 47.87
CA TRP A 37 3.79 12.35 48.85
C TRP A 37 4.70 13.39 49.50
N GLY A 38 4.67 13.44 50.84
CA GLY A 38 5.50 14.30 51.65
C GLY A 38 6.98 13.90 51.63
N HIS A 39 7.85 14.90 51.65
CA HIS A 39 9.30 14.73 51.73
C HIS A 39 9.71 14.22 53.11
N HIS A 40 9.93 12.91 53.23
CA HIS A 40 10.66 12.34 54.36
C HIS A 40 12.16 12.48 54.10
N LYS A 41 12.78 13.36 54.88
CA LYS A 41 14.23 13.60 54.93
C LYS A 41 14.92 12.36 55.50
N MET A 42 15.69 11.65 54.68
CA MET A 42 16.49 10.51 55.15
C MET A 42 17.66 11.02 56.00
N PRO A 43 17.99 10.37 57.13
CA PRO A 43 19.16 10.72 57.92
C PRO A 43 20.45 10.33 57.20
N ASP A 44 21.40 11.25 57.15
CA ASP A 44 22.77 11.02 56.66
C ASP A 44 23.50 10.04 57.59
N VAL A 45 23.64 8.79 57.15
CA VAL A 45 24.50 7.80 57.81
C VAL A 45 25.88 7.88 57.15
N GLY A 46 26.85 8.44 57.88
CA GLY A 46 28.24 8.53 57.42
C GLY A 46 28.87 7.15 57.27
N MET A 47 28.93 6.64 56.03
CA MET A 47 29.62 5.38 55.71
C MET A 47 31.15 5.57 55.76
N GLY A 48 31.78 4.94 56.74
CA GLY A 48 33.24 4.77 56.81
C GLY A 48 33.80 3.98 55.62
N ALA A 49 35.12 4.07 55.39
CA ALA A 49 35.79 3.55 54.19
C ALA A 49 35.56 2.06 53.89
N LEU A 50 35.30 1.23 54.91
CA LEU A 50 34.97 -0.19 54.76
C LEU A 50 33.53 -0.42 54.25
N GLY A 51 32.58 0.46 54.60
CA GLY A 51 31.19 0.39 54.12
C GLY A 51 31.04 0.75 52.64
N ARG A 52 31.94 1.60 52.11
CA ARG A 52 31.98 1.96 50.68
C ARG A 52 32.41 0.81 49.77
N VAL A 53 33.33 -0.05 50.23
CA VAL A 53 33.80 -1.20 49.44
C VAL A 53 32.73 -2.28 49.37
N ILE A 54 31.99 -2.51 50.46
CA ILE A 54 30.89 -3.49 50.49
C ILE A 54 29.69 -3.03 49.65
N PHE A 55 29.37 -1.73 49.66
CA PHE A 55 28.32 -1.18 48.80
C PHE A 55 28.69 -1.24 47.30
N LEU A 56 29.97 -1.05 46.96
CA LEU A 56 30.45 -1.13 45.57
C LEU A 56 30.48 -2.57 45.03
N THR A 57 30.82 -3.58 45.85
CA THR A 57 30.82 -4.98 45.41
C THR A 57 29.41 -5.55 45.27
N MET A 58 28.46 -5.15 46.12
CA MET A 58 27.07 -5.60 46.04
C MET A 58 26.30 -4.98 44.87
N ALA A 59 26.67 -3.77 44.42
CA ALA A 59 26.10 -3.14 43.22
C ALA A 59 26.52 -3.86 41.92
N ILE A 60 27.74 -4.42 41.87
CA ILE A 60 28.25 -5.13 40.69
C ILE A 60 27.52 -6.49 40.50
N CYS A 61 27.07 -7.12 41.58
CA CYS A 61 26.32 -8.38 41.50
C CYS A 61 24.85 -8.21 41.04
N LEU A 62 24.24 -7.03 41.19
CA LEU A 62 22.86 -6.80 40.72
C LEU A 62 22.75 -6.49 39.22
N ALA A 63 23.86 -6.13 38.55
CA ALA A 63 23.86 -5.89 37.10
C ALA A 63 23.95 -7.19 36.26
N GLY A 64 24.18 -8.35 36.91
CA GLY A 64 24.41 -9.63 36.24
C GLY A 64 23.14 -10.40 35.82
N CYS A 65 21.95 -9.98 36.24
CA CYS A 65 20.69 -10.62 35.89
C CYS A 65 19.90 -9.80 34.86
N THR A 66 20.49 -9.57 33.69
CA THR A 66 19.70 -9.41 32.47
C THR A 66 20.05 -10.58 31.57
N SER A 67 19.50 -11.75 31.92
CA SER A 67 19.50 -12.89 31.01
C SER A 67 18.72 -12.46 29.77
N SER A 68 19.41 -12.47 28.64
CA SER A 68 18.85 -12.35 27.30
C SER A 68 17.82 -13.46 27.10
N VAL A 69 16.56 -13.16 27.39
CA VAL A 69 15.44 -14.01 26.97
C VAL A 69 15.43 -13.98 25.45
N GLU A 70 15.56 -15.17 24.84
CA GLU A 70 15.45 -15.45 23.42
C GLU A 70 14.02 -15.15 22.93
N THR A 71 13.68 -13.86 22.84
CA THR A 71 12.43 -13.36 22.23
C THR A 71 12.46 -13.42 20.71
N SER A 72 13.57 -13.84 20.10
CA SER A 72 13.75 -13.84 18.64
C SER A 72 12.82 -14.83 17.91
N ALA A 73 12.56 -16.00 18.50
CA ALA A 73 11.76 -17.04 17.84
C ALA A 73 10.25 -16.72 17.83
N LEU A 74 9.72 -16.16 18.92
CA LEU A 74 8.30 -15.75 18.97
C LEU A 74 8.06 -14.49 18.12
N GLN A 75 9.04 -13.57 18.08
CA GLN A 75 9.00 -12.39 17.21
C GLN A 75 9.08 -12.78 15.73
N ALA A 76 9.86 -13.81 15.38
CA ALA A 76 9.92 -14.35 14.02
C ALA A 76 8.60 -15.04 13.60
N ALA A 77 7.95 -15.75 14.51
CA ALA A 77 6.66 -16.37 14.25
C ALA A 77 5.54 -15.34 14.03
N LEU A 78 5.51 -14.23 14.78
CA LEU A 78 4.55 -13.14 14.57
C LEU A 78 4.81 -12.36 13.26
N GLN A 79 6.03 -12.34 12.75
CA GLN A 79 6.36 -11.75 11.44
C GLN A 79 5.99 -12.63 10.24
N SER A 80 5.60 -13.89 10.47
CA SER A 80 5.11 -14.79 9.41
C SER A 80 3.67 -14.50 8.97
N GLY A 81 2.96 -13.60 9.67
CA GLY A 81 1.74 -12.95 9.19
C GLY A 81 2.07 -11.95 8.08
N ARG A 82 2.46 -12.49 6.91
CA ARG A 82 2.97 -11.74 5.75
C ARG A 82 1.89 -10.86 5.14
N PHE A 83 1.62 -9.71 5.75
CA PHE A 83 1.23 -8.54 4.99
C PHE A 83 2.49 -8.04 4.29
N VAL A 84 2.57 -8.26 2.98
CA VAL A 84 3.54 -7.56 2.15
C VAL A 84 3.26 -6.08 2.37
N ALA A 85 4.23 -5.35 2.95
CA ALA A 85 4.16 -3.90 3.00
C ALA A 85 3.96 -3.44 1.55
N VAL A 86 2.77 -2.94 1.25
CA VAL A 86 2.50 -2.33 -0.05
C VAL A 86 3.50 -1.19 -0.17
N GLY A 87 4.47 -1.35 -1.07
CA GLY A 87 5.44 -0.30 -1.33
C GLY A 87 4.66 0.95 -1.72
N ASP A 88 4.94 2.06 -1.05
CA ASP A 88 4.22 3.33 -1.19
C ASP A 88 4.42 4.01 -2.56
N GLN A 89 5.06 3.31 -3.50
CA GLN A 89 5.32 3.81 -4.85
C GLN A 89 4.14 3.43 -5.73
N VAL A 90 3.08 4.21 -5.60
CA VAL A 90 1.94 4.18 -6.50
C VAL A 90 2.42 4.68 -7.87
N PRO A 91 2.49 3.85 -8.91
CA PRO A 91 2.96 4.30 -10.22
C PRO A 91 2.00 5.34 -10.78
N GLU A 92 2.54 6.49 -11.17
CA GLU A 92 1.77 7.57 -11.78
C GLU A 92 1.19 7.10 -13.12
N TYR A 93 -0.07 7.46 -13.37
CA TYR A 93 -0.76 7.08 -14.60
C TYR A 93 -0.07 7.70 -15.82
N ARG A 94 0.21 6.86 -16.82
CA ARG A 94 0.77 7.27 -18.11
C ARG A 94 -0.27 7.10 -19.19
N ILE A 95 -0.41 8.14 -20.00
CA ILE A 95 -1.36 8.17 -21.12
C ILE A 95 -0.97 7.07 -22.13
N GLY A 96 -1.95 6.31 -22.56
CA GLY A 96 -1.83 5.24 -23.55
C GLY A 96 -2.60 5.52 -24.84
N PRO A 97 -2.29 4.79 -25.93
CA PRO A 97 -3.12 4.79 -27.12
C PRO A 97 -4.57 4.39 -26.81
N GLY A 98 -5.54 5.10 -27.38
CA GLY A 98 -6.97 4.87 -27.15
C GLY A 98 -7.56 5.62 -25.94
N ASP A 99 -6.75 6.30 -25.13
CA ASP A 99 -7.28 7.23 -24.12
C ASP A 99 -7.98 8.40 -24.81
N GLU A 100 -9.02 8.95 -24.18
CA GLU A 100 -9.68 10.17 -24.67
C GLU A 100 -9.25 11.33 -23.78
N LEU A 101 -8.53 12.29 -24.35
CA LEU A 101 -8.09 13.50 -23.65
C LEU A 101 -9.04 14.65 -23.92
N ALA A 102 -9.30 15.45 -22.89
CA ALA A 102 -10.01 16.71 -22.98
C ALA A 102 -9.05 17.85 -22.65
N VAL A 103 -8.83 18.74 -23.62
CA VAL A 103 -7.98 19.92 -23.49
C VAL A 103 -8.90 21.13 -23.34
N VAL A 104 -8.79 21.81 -22.21
CA VAL A 104 -9.57 23.01 -21.88
C VAL A 104 -8.63 24.20 -21.75
N LEU A 105 -8.90 25.26 -22.51
CA LEU A 105 -8.21 26.53 -22.44
C LEU A 105 -9.17 27.55 -21.81
N PRO A 106 -8.98 27.94 -20.54
CA PRO A 106 -9.92 28.81 -19.83
C PRO A 106 -10.14 30.17 -20.51
N TYR A 107 -9.12 30.70 -21.18
CA TYR A 107 -9.16 32.00 -21.86
C TYR A 107 -9.55 31.92 -23.34
N ASN A 108 -9.56 30.72 -23.92
CA ASN A 108 -9.81 30.47 -25.34
C ASN A 108 -10.70 29.23 -25.53
N PRO A 109 -11.96 29.27 -25.07
CA PRO A 109 -12.85 28.11 -25.13
C PRO A 109 -13.14 27.62 -26.55
N GLU A 110 -12.96 28.47 -27.56
CA GLU A 110 -13.03 28.13 -28.99
C GLU A 110 -11.95 27.13 -29.44
N LEU A 111 -10.88 27.00 -28.65
CA LEU A 111 -9.79 26.04 -28.88
C LEU A 111 -9.95 24.77 -28.04
N ASN A 112 -11.01 24.66 -27.23
CA ASN A 112 -11.29 23.45 -26.48
C ASN A 112 -11.51 22.28 -27.43
N TYR A 113 -10.88 21.16 -27.12
CA TYR A 113 -10.97 19.98 -27.96
C TYR A 113 -10.84 18.73 -27.10
N ASP A 114 -11.74 17.79 -27.35
CA ASP A 114 -11.65 16.45 -26.84
C ASP A 114 -11.54 15.44 -27.98
N GLY A 115 -10.70 14.42 -27.77
CA GLY A 115 -10.46 13.42 -28.80
C GLY A 115 -9.61 12.25 -28.32
N PRO A 116 -9.57 11.18 -29.11
CA PRO A 116 -8.77 10.01 -28.79
C PRO A 116 -7.28 10.23 -29.06
N VAL A 117 -6.45 9.57 -28.27
CA VAL A 117 -5.04 9.36 -28.57
C VAL A 117 -4.94 8.28 -29.63
N GLY A 118 -4.27 8.59 -30.74
CA GLY A 118 -4.09 7.67 -31.86
C GLY A 118 -3.29 6.41 -31.47
N PRO A 119 -3.33 5.36 -32.30
CA PRO A 119 -2.55 4.13 -32.10
C PRO A 119 -1.04 4.37 -32.15
N ASP A 120 -0.61 5.46 -32.76
CA ASP A 120 0.77 5.97 -32.78
C ASP A 120 1.17 6.70 -31.48
N GLY A 121 0.23 6.83 -30.53
CA GLY A 121 0.42 7.51 -29.26
C GLY A 121 0.38 9.03 -29.35
N ARG A 122 -0.14 9.58 -30.45
CA ARG A 122 -0.22 11.01 -30.68
C ARG A 122 -1.64 11.53 -30.52
N PHE A 123 -1.77 12.71 -29.95
CA PHE A 123 -3.03 13.44 -29.84
C PHE A 123 -3.08 14.50 -30.94
N THR A 124 -4.11 14.46 -31.79
CA THR A 124 -4.27 15.39 -32.91
C THR A 124 -5.38 16.38 -32.62
N MET A 125 -5.03 17.65 -32.49
CA MET A 125 -5.96 18.76 -32.28
C MET A 125 -6.01 19.63 -33.54
N PRO A 126 -7.19 20.06 -34.03
CA PRO A 126 -7.31 20.78 -35.31
C PRO A 126 -6.41 22.02 -35.44
N VAL A 127 -6.28 22.82 -34.38
CA VAL A 127 -5.56 24.11 -34.42
C VAL A 127 -4.06 23.94 -34.09
N VAL A 128 -3.70 22.96 -33.27
CA VAL A 128 -2.33 22.74 -32.78
C VAL A 128 -1.61 21.62 -33.52
N GLY A 129 -2.33 20.84 -34.33
CA GLY A 129 -1.82 19.64 -34.98
C GLY A 129 -1.53 18.54 -33.96
N THR A 130 -0.49 17.77 -34.23
CA THR A 130 -0.28 16.48 -33.58
C THR A 130 0.85 16.53 -32.53
N VAL A 131 0.52 16.21 -31.28
CA VAL A 131 1.43 16.19 -30.12
C VAL A 131 1.65 14.77 -29.63
N GLN A 132 2.90 14.38 -29.33
CA GLN A 132 3.19 13.08 -28.71
C GLN A 132 2.75 13.11 -27.23
N VAL A 133 1.83 12.23 -26.85
CA VAL A 133 1.30 12.16 -25.46
C VAL A 133 1.44 10.78 -24.83
N ALA A 134 1.55 9.71 -25.62
CA ALA A 134 1.71 8.38 -25.06
C ALA A 134 3.00 8.26 -24.24
N GLY A 135 2.90 7.57 -23.09
CA GLY A 135 3.97 7.41 -22.12
C GLY A 135 4.19 8.61 -21.21
N ARG A 136 3.55 9.76 -21.49
CA ARG A 136 3.62 10.96 -20.65
C ARG A 136 2.59 10.92 -19.53
N THR A 137 2.88 11.59 -18.44
CA THR A 137 1.89 11.91 -17.42
C THR A 137 0.99 13.05 -17.91
N VAL A 138 -0.14 13.28 -17.24
CA VAL A 138 -1.03 14.40 -17.54
C VAL A 138 -0.29 15.76 -17.55
N PRO A 139 0.48 16.13 -16.51
CA PRO A 139 1.20 17.41 -16.51
C PRO A 139 2.28 17.51 -17.59
N GLU A 140 2.94 16.40 -17.93
CA GLU A 140 3.90 16.36 -19.05
C GLU A 140 3.21 16.56 -20.41
N ALA A 141 2.00 16.03 -20.58
CA ALA A 141 1.18 16.25 -21.77
C ALA A 141 0.69 17.70 -21.86
N GLU A 142 0.25 18.30 -20.73
CA GLU A 142 -0.10 19.73 -20.64
C GLU A 142 1.05 20.62 -21.08
N ALA A 143 2.25 20.40 -20.53
CA ALA A 143 3.44 21.15 -20.91
C ALA A 143 3.77 21.01 -22.41
N GLY A 144 3.61 19.80 -22.97
CA GLY A 144 3.80 19.54 -24.39
C GLY A 144 2.79 20.25 -25.28
N ILE A 145 1.52 20.30 -24.87
CA ILE A 145 0.43 20.97 -25.59
C ILE A 145 0.59 22.48 -25.51
N ASN A 146 0.89 23.03 -24.34
CA ASN A 146 1.18 24.46 -24.15
C ASN A 146 2.35 24.91 -25.03
N LYS A 147 3.41 24.10 -25.11
CA LYS A 147 4.53 24.38 -26.01
C LYS A 147 4.10 24.38 -27.48
N ALA A 148 3.32 23.39 -27.91
CA ALA A 148 2.86 23.30 -29.30
C ALA A 148 1.91 24.46 -29.69
N LEU A 149 1.08 24.94 -28.75
CA LEU A 149 0.23 26.13 -28.92
C LEU A 149 1.07 27.39 -29.15
N SER A 150 2.11 27.58 -28.33
CA SER A 150 3.03 28.73 -28.42
C SER A 150 3.87 28.69 -29.69
N ASP A 151 4.45 27.53 -30.04
CA ASP A 151 5.32 27.36 -31.21
C ASP A 151 4.57 27.67 -32.52
N ARG A 152 3.28 27.35 -32.58
CA ARG A 152 2.42 27.62 -33.76
C ARG A 152 1.80 29.01 -33.75
N ARG A 153 2.14 29.86 -32.78
CA ARG A 153 1.59 31.22 -32.61
C ARG A 153 0.06 31.26 -32.54
N VAL A 154 -0.56 30.19 -32.01
CA VAL A 154 -2.01 30.14 -31.79
C VAL A 154 -2.36 30.99 -30.57
N VAL A 155 -1.60 30.82 -29.48
CA VAL A 155 -1.73 31.59 -28.24
C VAL A 155 -0.34 31.91 -27.71
N ALA A 156 -0.06 33.19 -27.40
CA ALA A 156 1.26 33.64 -26.96
C ALA A 156 1.63 33.14 -25.54
N ALA A 157 0.63 33.01 -24.66
CA ALA A 157 0.77 32.48 -23.30
C ALA A 157 -0.31 31.43 -23.05
N ALA A 158 -0.18 30.28 -23.72
CA ALA A 158 -1.13 29.19 -23.59
C ALA A 158 -1.13 28.61 -22.16
N GLN A 159 -2.32 28.55 -21.56
CA GLN A 159 -2.58 27.82 -20.32
C GLN A 159 -3.70 26.82 -20.60
N SER A 160 -3.34 25.59 -20.95
CA SER A 160 -4.26 24.48 -21.10
C SER A 160 -4.34 23.64 -19.83
N SER A 161 -5.53 23.21 -19.46
CA SER A 161 -5.78 22.10 -18.54
C SER A 161 -6.13 20.86 -19.35
N VAL A 162 -5.44 19.75 -19.11
CA VAL A 162 -5.67 18.47 -19.76
C VAL A 162 -6.23 17.50 -18.73
N SER A 163 -7.29 16.78 -19.12
CA SER A 163 -7.87 15.71 -18.31
C SER A 163 -8.17 14.50 -19.18
N ILE A 164 -8.19 13.32 -18.57
CA ILE A 164 -8.55 12.08 -19.26
C ILE A 164 -10.06 11.87 -19.10
N ARG A 165 -10.78 11.90 -20.21
CA ARG A 165 -12.23 11.69 -20.26
C ARG A 165 -12.59 10.21 -20.30
N ARG A 166 -11.80 9.40 -21.00
CA ARG A 166 -11.90 7.94 -21.01
C ARG A 166 -10.53 7.30 -20.94
N TYR A 167 -10.44 6.29 -20.08
CA TYR A 167 -9.26 5.46 -19.91
C TYR A 167 -9.38 4.22 -20.80
N SER A 168 -8.37 3.99 -21.64
CA SER A 168 -8.27 2.80 -22.51
C SER A 168 -7.88 1.53 -21.75
N GLN A 169 -7.15 1.70 -20.65
CA GLN A 169 -6.64 0.60 -19.86
C GLN A 169 -7.78 -0.07 -19.07
N VAL A 170 -7.86 -1.40 -19.16
CA VAL A 170 -8.89 -2.20 -18.50
C VAL A 170 -8.27 -3.37 -17.74
N VAL A 171 -8.86 -3.72 -16.60
CA VAL A 171 -8.60 -4.96 -15.87
C VAL A 171 -9.82 -5.86 -15.99
N TYR A 172 -9.58 -7.15 -16.21
CA TYR A 172 -10.64 -8.15 -16.24
C TYR A 172 -10.68 -8.87 -14.91
N VAL A 173 -11.84 -8.86 -14.26
CA VAL A 173 -12.11 -9.64 -13.04
C VAL A 173 -13.07 -10.75 -13.40
N THR A 174 -12.70 -11.98 -13.08
CA THR A 174 -13.46 -13.19 -13.42
C THR A 174 -13.38 -14.22 -12.28
N GLY A 175 -14.21 -15.26 -12.34
CA GLY A 175 -14.35 -16.28 -11.30
C GLY A 175 -15.50 -15.99 -10.34
N GLU A 176 -15.32 -16.41 -9.07
CA GLU A 176 -16.34 -16.34 -8.01
C GLU A 176 -16.44 -14.94 -7.38
N VAL A 177 -16.80 -13.95 -8.19
CA VAL A 177 -17.11 -12.57 -7.79
C VAL A 177 -18.56 -12.24 -8.13
N LYS A 178 -19.15 -11.23 -7.46
CA LYS A 178 -20.55 -10.86 -7.73
C LYS A 178 -20.76 -10.30 -9.14
N LEU A 179 -19.82 -9.49 -9.63
CA LEU A 179 -19.90 -8.79 -10.92
C LEU A 179 -18.63 -9.07 -11.75
N PRO A 180 -18.54 -10.22 -12.45
CA PRO A 180 -17.43 -10.48 -13.35
C PRO A 180 -17.51 -9.57 -14.58
N GLY A 181 -16.38 -9.05 -15.04
CA GLY A 181 -16.35 -8.15 -16.19
C GLY A 181 -15.07 -7.34 -16.34
N ALA A 182 -15.07 -6.44 -17.32
CA ALA A 182 -14.00 -5.47 -17.55
C ALA A 182 -14.23 -4.21 -16.71
N ILE A 183 -13.20 -3.76 -16.01
CA ILE A 183 -13.19 -2.56 -15.18
C ILE A 183 -12.16 -1.59 -15.77
N SER A 184 -12.57 -0.35 -16.05
CA SER A 184 -11.65 0.69 -16.52
C SER A 184 -10.69 1.12 -15.41
N LEU A 185 -9.40 1.15 -15.74
CA LEU A 185 -8.34 1.62 -14.86
C LEU A 185 -8.28 3.15 -14.87
N LYS A 186 -8.89 3.79 -13.86
CA LYS A 186 -8.82 5.23 -13.63
C LYS A 186 -7.59 5.62 -12.80
N GLY A 187 -6.43 5.06 -13.16
CA GLY A 187 -5.20 5.18 -12.40
C GLY A 187 -4.80 3.89 -11.66
N PRO A 188 -3.95 4.00 -10.62
CA PRO A 188 -3.41 2.86 -9.90
C PRO A 188 -4.52 2.11 -9.17
N MET A 189 -4.66 0.82 -9.46
CA MET A 189 -5.68 -0.04 -8.87
C MET A 189 -5.03 -1.31 -8.29
N ASP A 190 -5.35 -1.60 -7.04
CA ASP A 190 -4.91 -2.81 -6.35
C ASP A 190 -5.87 -3.98 -6.63
N PRO A 191 -5.43 -5.26 -6.61
CA PRO A 191 -6.33 -6.40 -6.77
C PRO A 191 -7.48 -6.41 -5.75
N LEU A 192 -7.25 -5.96 -4.51
CA LEU A 192 -8.31 -5.84 -3.52
C LEU A 192 -9.37 -4.83 -3.94
N GLN A 193 -8.96 -3.68 -4.48
CA GLN A 193 -9.87 -2.67 -5.00
C GLN A 193 -10.66 -3.19 -6.21
N ALA A 194 -10.01 -3.93 -7.10
CA ALA A 194 -10.67 -4.54 -8.26
C ALA A 194 -11.77 -5.53 -7.83
N ILE A 195 -11.51 -6.37 -6.82
CA ILE A 195 -12.50 -7.29 -6.24
C ILE A 195 -13.64 -6.51 -5.57
N ALA A 196 -13.33 -5.43 -4.85
CA ALA A 196 -14.34 -4.60 -4.21
C ALA A 196 -15.28 -3.93 -5.24
N VAL A 197 -14.72 -3.42 -6.34
CA VAL A 197 -15.49 -2.85 -7.46
C VAL A 197 -16.35 -3.93 -8.15
N ALA A 198 -15.85 -5.17 -8.22
CA ALA A 198 -16.62 -6.33 -8.68
C ALA A 198 -17.68 -6.82 -7.68
N GLY A 199 -17.93 -6.09 -6.58
CA GLY A 199 -18.97 -6.40 -5.58
C GLY A 199 -18.52 -7.36 -4.47
N GLY A 200 -17.23 -7.70 -4.42
CA GLY A 200 -16.66 -8.66 -3.48
C GLY A 200 -16.71 -10.10 -3.99
N LEU A 201 -16.07 -10.98 -3.22
CA LEU A 201 -16.10 -12.43 -3.43
C LEU A 201 -17.46 -13.00 -3.02
N LEU A 202 -17.85 -14.11 -3.65
CA LEU A 202 -19.00 -14.93 -3.23
C LEU A 202 -18.62 -15.81 -2.02
N ASP A 203 -19.62 -16.29 -1.27
CA ASP A 203 -19.37 -17.20 -0.13
C ASP A 203 -18.79 -18.56 -0.57
N THR A 204 -18.99 -18.92 -1.85
CA THR A 204 -18.41 -20.09 -2.52
C THR A 204 -16.97 -19.88 -2.97
N ALA A 205 -16.48 -18.63 -2.93
CA ALA A 205 -15.15 -18.30 -3.43
C ALA A 205 -14.05 -18.79 -2.50
N ARG A 206 -12.94 -19.25 -3.09
CA ARG A 206 -11.73 -19.60 -2.35
C ARG A 206 -10.84 -18.37 -2.21
N SER A 207 -10.93 -17.67 -1.08
CA SER A 207 -10.18 -16.43 -0.79
C SER A 207 -8.66 -16.61 -0.82
N GLU A 208 -8.16 -17.83 -0.60
CA GLU A 208 -6.73 -18.16 -0.63
C GLU A 208 -6.20 -18.46 -2.05
N GLN A 209 -7.08 -18.59 -3.05
CA GLN A 209 -6.73 -18.99 -4.42
C GLN A 209 -7.01 -17.88 -5.43
N VAL A 210 -6.32 -16.75 -5.30
CA VAL A 210 -6.42 -15.61 -6.22
C VAL A 210 -5.21 -15.56 -7.14
N VAL A 211 -5.46 -15.53 -8.46
CA VAL A 211 -4.41 -15.43 -9.49
C VAL A 211 -4.48 -14.08 -10.17
N VAL A 212 -3.36 -13.35 -10.17
CA VAL A 212 -3.22 -12.08 -10.90
C VAL A 212 -2.35 -12.31 -12.12
N ILE A 213 -2.93 -12.15 -13.31
CA ILE A 213 -2.23 -12.27 -14.58
C ILE A 213 -1.96 -10.87 -15.12
N ARG A 214 -0.68 -10.53 -15.32
CA ARG A 214 -0.26 -9.27 -15.96
C ARG A 214 0.38 -9.61 -17.31
N ARG A 215 -0.09 -8.98 -18.38
CA ARG A 215 0.58 -9.09 -19.69
C ARG A 215 1.76 -8.11 -19.70
N GLY A 216 2.96 -8.65 -19.53
CA GLY A 216 4.22 -7.93 -19.73
C GLY A 216 4.82 -7.33 -18.45
N ALA A 217 6.02 -7.83 -18.13
CA ALA A 217 7.12 -7.04 -17.59
C ALA A 217 8.14 -6.84 -18.73
#